data_AF-A0AAW1ISN4-F1
#
_entry.id   AF-A0AAW1ISN4-F1
#
_cell.length_a   1.000
_cell.length_b   1.000
_cell.length_c   1.000
_cell.angle_alpha   90.00
_cell.angle_beta   90.00
_cell.angle_gamma   90.00
#
_symmetry.space_group_name_H-M   'P 1'
#
loop_
_entity.id
_entity.type
_entity.pdbx_description
1 polymer ?
#
loop_
_entity_poly.entity_id
_entity_poly.type
_entity_poly.pdbx_seq_one_letter_code
_entity_poly.pdbx_strand_id
1 'polypeptide(L)'
;MPGIWKKPGIWKKCTKCEILNHFARACRIKNVKEVQEDNTDTDNESENDEMSICSLVIVNSLNVSISAWYENIRLDNKAIKVKIDTGSEVNILPLNLYNKLFKNVKSDKSNVVLQAFGGSKIKTLGSINVKCNVGQRN
;
A
#
# COMPACT_ATOMS: atom_id res chain seq x y z
N MET A 1 53.27 4.27 -23.92
CA MET A 1 52.44 5.45 -23.59
C MET A 1 50.98 5.01 -23.57
N PRO A 2 50.28 5.02 -22.42
CA PRO A 2 48.86 4.69 -22.40
C PRO A 2 48.05 5.97 -22.66
N GLY A 3 47.33 6.00 -23.77
CA GLY A 3 46.43 7.09 -24.14
C GLY A 3 45.13 6.99 -23.36
N ILE A 4 44.94 7.88 -22.40
CA ILE A 4 43.64 8.14 -21.76
C ILE A 4 42.74 8.81 -22.80
N TRP A 5 41.71 8.11 -23.27
CA TRP A 5 40.57 8.73 -23.95
C TRP A 5 39.31 8.53 -23.10
N LYS A 6 39.11 9.45 -22.15
CA LYS A 6 37.77 9.76 -21.66
C LYS A 6 36.96 10.29 -22.86
N LYS A 7 35.89 9.59 -23.26
CA LYS A 7 34.80 10.20 -24.04
C LYS A 7 33.64 10.53 -23.09
N PRO A 8 33.44 11.80 -22.70
CA PRO A 8 32.29 12.25 -21.93
C PRO A 8 31.10 12.37 -22.87
N GLY A 9 30.14 11.46 -22.76
CA GLY A 9 29.13 11.36 -23.80
C GLY A 9 27.78 10.84 -23.37
N ILE A 10 27.42 10.84 -22.08
CA ILE A 10 26.05 10.51 -21.70
C ILE A 10 25.62 11.32 -20.47
N TRP A 11 25.12 12.53 -20.70
CA TRP A 11 24.46 13.37 -19.69
C TRP A 11 23.21 14.06 -20.26
N LYS A 12 22.71 13.58 -21.42
CA LYS A 12 21.48 14.14 -21.99
C LYS A 12 20.27 13.54 -21.27
N LYS A 13 19.43 14.41 -20.70
CA LYS A 13 18.14 14.03 -20.14
C LYS A 13 17.20 13.59 -21.26
N CYS A 14 16.51 12.49 -21.05
CA CYS A 14 15.45 12.05 -21.94
C CYS A 14 14.28 13.03 -21.86
N THR A 15 13.79 13.56 -22.98
CA THR A 15 12.64 14.50 -22.98
C THR A 15 11.30 13.83 -22.68
N LYS A 16 11.25 12.50 -22.54
CA LYS A 16 10.02 11.77 -22.16
C LYS A 16 9.92 11.45 -20.67
N CYS A 17 11.04 11.19 -20.00
CA CYS A 17 11.04 10.78 -18.59
C CYS A 17 12.06 11.51 -17.73
N GLU A 18 12.83 12.42 -18.33
CA GLU A 18 13.82 13.30 -17.67
C GLU A 18 15.01 12.58 -17.00
N ILE A 19 15.07 11.26 -17.08
CA ILE A 19 16.21 10.45 -16.63
C ILE A 19 17.37 10.57 -17.63
N LEU A 20 18.58 10.56 -17.10
CA LEU A 20 19.82 10.58 -17.88
C LEU A 20 20.04 9.23 -18.60
N ASN A 21 20.98 9.23 -19.54
CA ASN A 21 21.52 8.02 -20.15
C ASN A 21 20.74 7.31 -21.26
N HIS A 22 19.71 7.94 -21.82
CA HIS A 22 19.08 7.49 -23.05
C HIS A 22 18.32 8.61 -23.77
N PHE A 23 18.02 8.41 -25.06
CA PHE A 23 17.22 9.34 -25.86
C PHE A 23 15.73 8.97 -25.80
N ALA A 24 14.84 9.94 -26.04
CA ALA A 24 13.38 9.73 -26.07
C ALA A 24 12.91 8.60 -27.00
N ARG A 25 13.65 8.33 -28.09
CA ARG A 25 13.38 7.20 -29.00
C ARG A 25 13.64 5.82 -28.37
N ALA A 26 14.58 5.73 -27.42
CA ALA A 26 14.92 4.50 -26.71
C ALA A 26 14.28 4.40 -25.32
N CYS A 27 13.46 5.40 -24.94
CA CYS A 27 12.76 5.43 -23.66
C CYS A 27 11.68 4.34 -23.63
N ARG A 28 11.71 3.51 -22.59
CA ARG A 28 10.76 2.41 -22.36
C ARG A 28 9.62 2.78 -21.40
N ILE A 29 9.64 4.00 -20.86
CA ILE A 29 8.55 4.54 -20.04
C ILE A 29 7.39 4.91 -20.95
N LYS A 30 6.19 4.39 -20.63
CA LYS A 30 4.96 4.72 -21.33
C LYS A 30 4.38 5.99 -20.69
N ASN A 31 4.20 7.05 -21.47
CA ASN A 31 3.50 8.25 -21.01
C ASN A 31 2.03 7.90 -20.78
N VAL A 32 1.57 8.03 -19.53
CA VAL A 32 0.14 8.06 -19.22
C VAL A 32 -0.34 9.45 -19.61
N LYS A 33 -1.32 9.54 -20.53
CA LYS A 33 -1.95 10.83 -20.84
C LYS A 33 -2.82 11.23 -19.67
N GLU A 34 -2.49 12.36 -19.06
CA GLU A 34 -3.35 13.08 -18.14
C GLU A 34 -4.57 13.60 -18.92
N VAL A 35 -5.76 13.30 -18.42
CA VAL A 35 -7.02 13.87 -18.91
C VAL A 35 -7.12 15.26 -18.29
N GLN A 36 -7.19 16.29 -19.13
CA GLN A 36 -7.42 17.66 -18.68
C GLN A 36 -8.83 17.77 -18.11
N GLU A 37 -8.95 18.14 -16.84
CA GLU A 37 -10.15 18.76 -16.28
C GLU A 37 -9.86 20.24 -16.09
N ASP A 38 -10.58 21.05 -16.87
CA ASP A 38 -10.60 22.50 -16.72
C ASP A 38 -11.45 22.88 -15.50
N ASN A 39 -10.91 23.87 -14.77
CA ASN A 39 -11.59 24.95 -14.05
C ASN A 39 -11.59 24.96 -12.51
N THR A 40 -10.88 25.99 -12.04
CA THR A 40 -11.21 26.98 -10.99
C THR A 40 -10.81 26.68 -9.55
N ASP A 41 -9.87 27.51 -9.12
CA ASP A 41 -9.40 27.75 -7.76
C ASP A 41 -10.55 27.99 -6.77
N THR A 42 -10.48 27.38 -5.59
CA THR A 42 -10.69 28.07 -4.31
C THR A 42 -10.05 27.24 -3.20
N ASP A 43 -9.07 27.85 -2.53
CA ASP A 43 -8.41 27.35 -1.34
C ASP A 43 -9.41 26.92 -0.26
N ASN A 44 -9.31 25.67 0.17
CA ASN A 44 -9.71 25.23 1.50
C ASN A 44 -8.74 24.16 1.95
N GLU A 45 -7.80 24.57 2.81
CA GLU A 45 -6.94 23.70 3.61
C GLU A 45 -7.82 22.75 4.42
N SER A 46 -8.02 21.56 3.85
CA SER A 46 -8.56 20.41 4.55
C SER A 46 -7.39 19.45 4.68
N GLU A 47 -6.81 19.37 5.88
CA GLU A 47 -5.87 18.30 6.26
C GLU A 47 -6.58 16.96 6.13
N ASN A 48 -6.61 16.46 4.91
CA ASN A 48 -7.04 15.12 4.59
C ASN A 48 -5.74 14.32 4.46
N ASP A 49 -5.22 13.86 5.60
CA ASP A 49 -4.27 12.74 5.63
C ASP A 49 -5.02 11.47 5.21
N GLU A 50 -5.39 11.45 3.94
CA GLU A 50 -5.91 10.29 3.26
C GLU A 50 -4.70 9.35 3.11
N MET A 51 -4.61 8.39 4.04
CA MET A 51 -3.62 7.33 3.98
C MET A 51 -3.89 6.49 2.73
N SER A 52 -3.36 6.94 1.60
CA SER A 52 -3.38 6.20 0.35
C SER A 52 -2.43 5.02 0.52
N ILE A 53 -2.98 3.81 0.43
CA ILE A 53 -2.16 2.59 0.34
C ILE A 53 -1.44 2.67 -1.02
N CYS A 54 -0.21 3.17 -1.00
CA CYS A 54 0.68 3.08 -2.15
C CYS A 54 0.98 1.60 -2.40
N SER A 55 0.33 1.03 -3.42
CA SER A 55 0.73 -0.26 -3.95
C SER A 55 2.20 -0.19 -4.35
N LEU A 56 3.05 -0.94 -3.65
CA LEU A 56 4.46 -1.10 -3.99
C LEU A 56 4.57 -1.94 -5.26
N VAL A 57 4.73 -1.29 -6.40
CA VAL A 57 5.14 -1.97 -7.64
C VAL A 57 6.62 -2.29 -7.53
N ILE A 58 6.94 -3.57 -7.32
CA ILE A 58 8.31 -4.08 -7.36
C ILE A 58 8.83 -3.92 -8.79
N VAL A 59 9.72 -2.94 -8.99
CA VAL A 59 10.39 -2.74 -10.27
C VAL A 59 11.61 -3.67 -10.34
N ASN A 60 11.31 -4.93 -10.67
CA ASN A 60 12.19 -5.87 -11.39
C ASN A 60 13.58 -6.17 -10.81
N SER A 61 13.69 -7.19 -9.93
CA SER A 61 14.77 -8.18 -10.03
C SER A 61 14.47 -9.42 -9.19
N LEU A 62 14.47 -10.58 -9.87
CA LEU A 62 14.22 -11.94 -9.37
C LEU A 62 12.75 -12.21 -9.02
N ASN A 63 12.20 -13.30 -9.57
CA ASN A 63 10.91 -13.90 -9.21
C ASN A 63 10.93 -14.40 -7.75
N VAL A 64 11.18 -13.51 -6.79
CA VAL A 64 10.85 -13.77 -5.40
C VAL A 64 9.38 -13.40 -5.30
N SER A 65 8.52 -14.40 -5.51
CA SER A 65 7.16 -14.32 -4.99
C SER A 65 7.28 -14.24 -3.47
N ILE A 66 7.41 -13.02 -2.94
CA ILE A 66 7.18 -12.76 -1.52
C ILE A 66 5.67 -12.91 -1.34
N SER A 67 5.19 -14.16 -1.32
CA SER A 67 3.82 -14.46 -1.01
C SER A 67 3.64 -14.15 0.46
N ALA A 68 2.96 -13.04 0.75
CA ALA A 68 2.46 -12.81 2.09
C ALA A 68 1.66 -14.06 2.52
N TRP A 69 1.85 -14.49 3.77
CA TRP A 69 1.13 -15.64 4.28
C TRP A 69 -0.32 -15.24 4.54
N TYR A 70 -1.23 -16.00 3.95
CA TYR A 70 -2.65 -15.83 4.14
C TYR A 70 -3.25 -17.11 4.68
N GLU A 71 -4.16 -16.97 5.62
CA GLU A 71 -4.91 -18.08 6.17
C GLU A 71 -6.41 -17.84 6.07
N ASN A 72 -7.14 -18.94 5.85
CA ASN A 72 -8.59 -18.93 5.94
C ASN A 72 -8.98 -19.25 7.37
N ILE A 73 -9.53 -18.27 8.07
CA ILE A 73 -10.01 -18.42 9.45
C ILE A 73 -11.52 -18.26 9.48
N ARG A 74 -12.14 -18.72 10.57
CA ARG A 74 -13.54 -18.41 10.89
C ARG A 74 -13.58 -17.47 12.08
N LEU A 75 -14.17 -16.30 11.87
CA LEU A 75 -14.55 -15.37 12.92
C LEU A 75 -16.05 -15.57 13.20
N ASP A 76 -16.36 -16.16 14.35
CA ASP A 76 -17.60 -16.85 14.66
C ASP A 76 -17.96 -17.84 13.53
N ASN A 77 -19.06 -17.59 12.81
CA ASN A 77 -19.52 -18.41 11.69
C ASN A 77 -19.17 -17.83 10.32
N LYS A 78 -18.25 -16.84 10.25
CA LYS A 78 -17.90 -16.12 9.01
C LYS A 78 -16.50 -16.46 8.57
N ALA A 79 -16.37 -17.06 7.40
CA ALA A 79 -15.07 -17.39 6.81
C ALA A 79 -14.44 -16.15 6.18
N ILE A 80 -13.16 -15.90 6.49
CA ILE A 80 -12.41 -14.75 6.01
C ILE A 80 -10.96 -15.18 5.73
N LYS A 81 -10.43 -14.71 4.61
CA LYS A 81 -9.01 -14.83 4.30
C LYS A 81 -8.27 -13.63 4.89
N VAL A 82 -7.34 -13.88 5.79
CA VAL A 82 -6.57 -12.85 6.49
C VAL A 82 -5.09 -12.98 6.20
N LYS A 83 -4.38 -11.86 6.23
CA LYS A 83 -2.91 -11.86 6.21
C LYS A 83 -2.41 -12.20 7.61
N ILE A 84 -1.43 -13.10 7.72
CA ILE A 84 -0.71 -13.35 8.96
C ILE A 84 0.37 -12.28 9.10
N ASP A 85 0.27 -11.48 10.16
CA ASP A 85 1.23 -10.41 10.46
C ASP A 85 1.82 -10.62 11.85
N THR A 86 3.03 -11.18 11.89
CA THR A 86 3.78 -11.38 13.14
C THR A 86 4.46 -10.12 13.64
N GLY A 87 4.46 -9.04 12.84
CA GLY A 87 5.06 -7.75 13.19
C GLY A 87 4.12 -6.82 13.94
N SER A 88 2.91 -7.26 14.25
CA SER A 88 1.90 -6.51 14.99
C SER A 88 1.50 -7.27 16.25
N GLU A 89 1.37 -6.55 17.36
CA GLU A 89 0.85 -7.09 18.62
C GLU A 89 -0.68 -7.25 18.60
N VAL A 90 -1.34 -6.68 17.61
CA VAL A 90 -2.81 -6.61 17.51
C VAL A 90 -3.33 -7.12 16.18
N ASN A 91 -4.57 -7.61 16.21
CA ASN A 91 -5.35 -7.91 15.01
C ASN A 91 -6.13 -6.67 14.56
N ILE A 92 -6.10 -6.37 13.26
CA ILE A 92 -6.80 -5.21 12.69
C ILE A 92 -7.83 -5.69 11.67
N LEU A 93 -9.06 -5.21 11.83
CA LEU A 93 -10.15 -5.46 10.89
C LEU A 93 -10.55 -4.13 10.21
N PRO A 94 -10.47 -4.05 8.86
CA PRO A 94 -10.93 -2.88 8.13
C PRO A 94 -12.43 -2.58 8.36
N LEU A 95 -12.80 -1.30 8.42
CA LEU A 95 -14.17 -0.86 8.71
C LEU A 95 -15.19 -1.41 7.67
N ASN A 96 -14.82 -1.46 6.40
CA ASN A 96 -15.69 -2.00 5.35
C ASN A 96 -16.04 -3.47 5.61
N LEU A 97 -15.09 -4.25 6.12
CA LEU A 97 -15.26 -5.66 6.41
C LEU A 97 -16.03 -5.89 7.70
N TYR A 98 -15.80 -5.04 8.71
CA TYR A 98 -16.66 -4.95 9.89
C TYR A 98 -18.12 -4.65 9.51
N ASN A 99 -18.37 -3.63 8.69
CA ASN A 99 -19.72 -3.26 8.27
C ASN A 99 -20.40 -4.37 7.45
N LYS A 100 -19.63 -5.16 6.71
CA LYS A 100 -20.16 -6.29 5.93
C LYS A 100 -20.50 -7.50 6.80
N LEU A 101 -19.64 -7.81 7.78
CA LEU A 101 -19.69 -9.08 8.51
C LEU A 101 -20.21 -8.95 9.93
N PHE A 102 -20.03 -7.81 10.59
CA PHE A 102 -20.24 -7.64 12.03
C PHE A 102 -21.04 -6.38 12.38
N LYS A 103 -21.77 -5.78 11.43
CA LYS A 103 -22.61 -4.59 11.69
C LYS A 103 -23.59 -4.76 12.86
N ASN A 104 -24.06 -5.99 13.10
CA ASN A 104 -24.99 -6.31 14.18
C ASN A 104 -24.28 -6.63 15.52
N VAL A 105 -22.96 -6.73 15.52
CA VAL A 105 -22.16 -6.90 16.74
C VAL A 105 -21.89 -5.51 17.28
N LYS A 106 -22.15 -5.28 18.57
CA LYS A 106 -21.85 -4.00 19.20
C LYS A 106 -20.33 -3.84 19.31
N SER A 107 -19.80 -2.79 18.71
CA SER A 107 -18.39 -2.39 18.91
C SER A 107 -18.24 -1.61 20.21
N ASP A 108 -17.25 -1.97 21.00
CA ASP A 108 -16.84 -1.21 22.16
C ASP A 108 -15.94 -0.05 21.74
N LYS A 109 -15.96 1.03 22.53
CA LYS A 109 -15.06 2.15 22.34
C LYS A 109 -13.64 1.69 22.66
N SER A 110 -12.75 1.76 21.66
CA SER A 110 -11.32 1.54 21.87
C SER A 110 -10.65 2.85 22.29
N ASN A 111 -9.90 2.80 23.39
CA ASN A 111 -9.00 3.89 23.79
C ASN A 111 -7.55 3.62 23.35
N VAL A 112 -7.33 2.56 22.57
CA VAL A 112 -6.00 2.18 22.05
C VAL A 112 -5.71 3.00 20.80
N VAL A 113 -4.56 3.66 20.78
CA VAL A 113 -4.03 4.31 19.57
C VAL A 113 -3.02 3.35 18.96
N LEU A 114 -3.25 2.93 17.71
CA LEU A 114 -2.29 2.10 17.00
C LEU A 114 -1.19 2.99 16.44
N GLN A 115 0.05 2.55 16.55
CA GLN A 115 1.20 3.24 15.99
C GLN A 115 1.89 2.31 15.01
N ALA A 116 2.06 2.77 13.77
CA ALA A 116 2.87 2.06 12.79
C ALA A 116 4.35 2.20 13.14
N PHE A 117 5.19 1.31 12.60
CA PHE A 117 6.64 1.31 12.83
C PHE A 117 7.30 2.68 12.54
N GLY A 118 6.80 3.42 11.55
CA GLY A 118 7.28 4.77 11.20
C GLY A 118 6.80 5.90 12.11
N GLY A 119 6.14 5.59 13.23
CA GLY A 119 5.65 6.57 14.20
C GLY A 119 4.27 7.15 13.89
N SER A 120 3.71 6.91 12.70
CA SER A 120 2.38 7.36 12.33
C SER A 120 1.29 6.68 13.15
N LYS A 121 0.27 7.46 13.54
CA LYS A 121 -0.82 7.00 14.39
C LYS A 121 -2.03 6.62 13.54
N ILE A 122 -2.63 5.47 13.84
CA ILE A 122 -3.85 4.98 13.21
C ILE A 122 -4.96 5.02 14.26
N LYS A 123 -6.00 5.81 13.99
CA LYS A 123 -7.17 5.92 14.88
C LYS A 123 -8.03 4.66 14.77
N THR A 124 -8.23 3.98 15.88
CA THR A 124 -9.21 2.88 15.95
C THR A 124 -10.62 3.44 16.13
N LEU A 125 -11.58 2.90 15.38
CA LEU A 125 -12.99 3.29 15.49
C LEU A 125 -13.72 2.54 16.62
N GLY A 126 -13.23 1.35 16.97
CA GLY A 126 -13.77 0.51 18.04
C GLY A 126 -13.08 -0.84 18.08
N SER A 127 -13.55 -1.70 18.97
CA SER A 127 -13.09 -3.08 19.12
C SER A 127 -14.27 -4.04 19.25
N ILE A 128 -14.10 -5.26 18.78
CA ILE A 128 -15.05 -6.36 18.97
C ILE A 128 -14.32 -7.59 19.46
N ASN A 129 -15.00 -8.38 20.29
CA ASN A 129 -14.55 -9.71 20.68
C ASN A 129 -15.37 -10.75 19.92
N VAL A 130 -14.70 -11.56 19.10
CA VAL A 130 -15.31 -12.62 18.29
C VAL A 130 -14.51 -13.90 18.44
N LYS A 131 -15.16 -15.06 18.35
CA LYS A 131 -14.45 -16.35 18.43
C LYS A 131 -13.66 -16.55 17.14
N CYS A 132 -12.37 -16.84 17.24
CA CYS A 132 -11.53 -17.13 16.08
C CYS A 132 -11.20 -18.63 16.06
N ASN A 133 -11.51 -19.30 14.96
CA ASN A 133 -11.17 -20.70 14.73
C ASN A 133 -10.28 -20.81 13.48
N VAL A 134 -9.17 -21.53 13.62
CA VAL A 134 -8.21 -21.80 12.54
C VAL A 134 -8.32 -23.28 12.18
N GLY A 135 -8.64 -23.58 10.93
CA GLY A 135 -8.75 -24.95 10.42
C GLY A 135 -9.97 -25.73 10.92
N GLN A 136 -10.73 -26.33 10.01
CA GLN A 136 -11.29 -27.65 10.28
C GLN A 136 -10.22 -28.63 9.88
N ARG A 137 -9.58 -29.28 10.87
CA ARG A 137 -8.94 -30.57 10.60
C ARG A 137 -10.09 -31.52 10.28
N ASN A 138 -10.18 -31.93 9.01
CA ASN A 138 -10.91 -33.15 8.66
C ASN A 138 -10.30 -34.33 9.40
#